data_AF-A0A8T4RA41-F1
#
_entry.id   AF-A0A8T4RA41-F1
#
_cell.length_a   1.000
_cell.length_b   1.000
_cell.length_c   1.000
_cell.angle_alpha   90.00
_cell.angle_beta   90.00
_cell.angle_gamma   90.00
#
_symmetry.space_group_name_H-M   'P 1'
#
loop_
_entity.id
_entity.type
_entity.pdbx_description
1 polymer ?
#
loop_
_entity_poly.entity_id
_entity_poly.type
_entity_poly.pdbx_seq_one_letter_code
_entity_poly.pdbx_strand_id
1 'polypeptide(L)'
;MVAPRPSLEEGRLDFRFWKDALDTPIEGPESIDDRYEIAFDAANCLKFGRDIVMSIGTKNHELGAAWLQRHLGDRYRVHAIRLCDGHIDGHLVPLAPGKLLDGSISREDAYTLANEIHKKYRATRTTLK
;
A
#
# COMPACT_ATOMS: atom_id res chain seq x y z
N MET A 1 2.63 -16.66 -10.67
CA MET A 1 1.17 -16.51 -10.84
C MET A 1 0.90 -15.01 -10.99
N VAL A 2 -0.02 -14.62 -11.87
CA VAL A 2 -0.44 -13.22 -12.05
C VAL A 2 -1.58 -12.88 -11.11
N ALA A 3 -1.82 -11.59 -10.86
CA ALA A 3 -3.01 -11.15 -10.12
C ALA A 3 -4.29 -11.60 -10.85
N PRO A 4 -5.37 -11.93 -10.12
CA PRO A 4 -6.67 -12.18 -10.71
C PRO A 4 -7.08 -10.97 -11.57
N ARG A 5 -7.63 -11.23 -12.75
CA ARG A 5 -8.10 -10.18 -13.64
C ARG A 5 -9.47 -9.68 -13.15
N PRO A 6 -9.63 -8.40 -12.78
CA PRO A 6 -10.93 -7.84 -12.40
C PRO A 6 -11.89 -7.80 -13.60
N SER A 7 -13.21 -7.89 -13.34
CA SER A 7 -14.24 -7.66 -14.36
C SER A 7 -14.40 -6.17 -14.69
N LEU A 8 -14.05 -5.29 -13.74
CA LEU A 8 -14.23 -3.84 -13.80
C LEU A 8 -15.70 -3.40 -13.98
N GLU A 9 -16.63 -4.24 -13.51
CA GLU A 9 -18.04 -3.87 -13.44
C GLU A 9 -18.25 -2.82 -12.33
N GLU A 10 -19.16 -1.87 -12.57
CA GLU A 10 -19.42 -0.76 -11.64
C GLU A 10 -19.76 -1.26 -10.22
N GLY A 11 -20.60 -2.29 -10.09
CA GLY A 11 -20.97 -2.86 -8.80
C GLY A 11 -19.83 -3.58 -8.04
N ARG A 12 -18.67 -3.76 -8.70
CA ARG A 12 -17.48 -4.45 -8.16
C ARG A 12 -16.41 -3.48 -7.67
N LEU A 13 -16.57 -2.18 -7.93
CA LEU A 13 -15.60 -1.14 -7.59
C LEU A 13 -16.13 -0.22 -6.49
N ASP A 14 -15.25 0.17 -5.58
CA ASP A 14 -15.54 1.13 -4.52
C ASP A 14 -15.26 2.56 -5.00
N PHE A 15 -16.33 3.28 -5.33
CA PHE A 15 -16.28 4.67 -5.79
C PHE A 15 -16.39 5.71 -4.67
N ARG A 16 -16.38 5.28 -3.39
CA ARG A 16 -16.41 6.24 -2.28
C ARG A 16 -15.18 7.14 -2.34
N PHE A 17 -15.37 8.39 -1.94
CA PHE A 17 -14.25 9.32 -1.88
C PHE A 17 -13.28 8.85 -0.79
N TRP A 18 -12.03 8.58 -1.15
CA TRP A 18 -11.07 7.95 -0.26
C TRP A 18 -10.80 8.71 1.04
N LYS A 19 -10.99 10.04 1.02
CA LYS A 19 -10.84 10.85 2.23
C LYS A 19 -11.87 10.52 3.30
N ASP A 20 -13.03 10.02 2.91
CA ASP A 20 -14.07 9.59 3.84
C ASP A 20 -13.63 8.34 4.63
N ALA A 21 -12.66 7.59 4.10
CA ALA A 21 -12.09 6.42 4.74
C ALA A 21 -10.79 6.71 5.50
N LEU A 22 -10.23 7.93 5.46
CA LEU A 22 -8.89 8.25 5.98
C LEU A 22 -8.65 7.82 7.43
N ASP A 23 -9.62 8.07 8.29
CA ASP A 23 -9.52 7.75 9.73
C ASP A 23 -10.16 6.39 10.06
N THR A 24 -10.62 5.64 9.05
CA THR A 24 -11.16 4.29 9.24
C THR A 24 -10.03 3.27 9.25
N PRO A 25 -10.09 2.27 10.14
CA PRO A 25 -9.10 1.19 10.13
C PRO A 25 -9.12 0.42 8.80
N ILE A 26 -7.98 -0.18 8.46
CA ILE A 26 -7.90 -1.19 7.40
C ILE A 26 -8.24 -2.51 8.08
N GLU A 27 -9.43 -3.02 7.80
CA GLU A 27 -10.03 -4.12 8.55
C GLU A 27 -9.74 -5.51 7.97
N GLY A 28 -9.04 -5.56 6.83
CA GLY A 28 -8.69 -6.82 6.18
C GLY A 28 -9.78 -7.35 5.24
N PRO A 29 -9.47 -8.38 4.43
CA PRO A 29 -10.36 -8.89 3.39
C PRO A 29 -11.67 -9.50 3.94
N GLU A 30 -11.70 -9.92 5.20
CA GLU A 30 -12.85 -10.54 5.86
C GLU A 30 -14.01 -9.58 6.14
N SER A 31 -13.74 -8.27 6.25
CA SER A 31 -14.79 -7.26 6.48
C SER A 31 -15.34 -6.66 5.19
N ILE A 32 -14.83 -7.12 4.04
CA ILE A 32 -15.16 -6.58 2.73
C ILE A 32 -16.28 -7.40 2.12
N ASP A 33 -17.34 -6.70 1.71
CA ASP A 33 -18.47 -7.29 0.99
C ASP A 33 -17.99 -8.02 -0.26
N ASP A 34 -18.53 -9.22 -0.49
CA ASP A 34 -18.13 -10.13 -1.56
C ASP A 34 -18.43 -9.60 -2.97
N ARG A 35 -19.20 -8.51 -3.07
CA ARG A 35 -19.35 -7.78 -4.33
C ARG A 35 -18.02 -7.21 -4.81
N TYR A 36 -17.13 -6.77 -3.92
CA TYR A 36 -15.89 -6.14 -4.33
C TYR A 36 -14.87 -7.17 -4.84
N GLU A 37 -14.06 -6.75 -5.80
CA GLU A 37 -13.00 -7.59 -6.36
C GLU A 37 -11.61 -6.99 -6.18
N ILE A 38 -10.57 -7.80 -6.38
CA ILE A 38 -9.18 -7.32 -6.36
C ILE A 38 -8.95 -6.41 -7.55
N ALA A 39 -8.69 -5.13 -7.29
CA ALA A 39 -8.26 -4.17 -8.29
C ALA A 39 -7.32 -3.15 -7.63
N PHE A 40 -6.09 -3.03 -8.14
CA PHE A 40 -5.10 -2.05 -7.70
C PHE A 40 -4.00 -1.92 -8.77
N ASP A 41 -3.30 -0.79 -8.77
CA ASP A 41 -2.14 -0.58 -9.61
C ASP A 41 -0.85 -0.91 -8.85
N ALA A 42 0.14 -1.46 -9.54
CA ALA A 42 1.47 -1.66 -8.95
C ALA A 42 2.09 -0.35 -8.45
N ALA A 43 1.72 0.79 -9.05
CA ALA A 43 2.12 2.13 -8.65
C ALA A 43 1.43 2.63 -7.36
N ASN A 44 0.53 1.85 -6.74
CA ASN A 44 0.11 2.07 -5.35
C ASN A 44 1.11 1.51 -4.32
N CYS A 45 2.16 0.81 -4.77
CA CYS A 45 3.15 0.16 -3.91
C CYS A 45 4.53 0.82 -3.98
N LEU A 46 5.16 1.04 -2.83
CA LEU A 46 6.59 1.36 -2.70
C LEU A 46 7.34 0.20 -2.05
N LYS A 47 8.48 -0.17 -2.63
CA LYS A 47 9.29 -1.29 -2.15
C LYS A 47 10.57 -0.82 -1.46
N PHE A 48 10.74 -1.25 -0.22
CA PHE A 48 11.88 -1.01 0.66
C PHE A 48 12.53 -2.34 1.07
N GLY A 49 13.36 -2.90 0.19
CA GLY A 49 13.96 -4.21 0.45
C GLY A 49 12.92 -5.33 0.48
N ARG A 50 12.66 -5.90 1.67
CA ARG A 50 11.62 -6.92 1.92
C ARG A 50 10.28 -6.32 2.35
N ASP A 51 10.24 -5.03 2.65
CA ASP A 51 9.04 -4.35 3.08
C ASP A 51 8.41 -3.62 1.88
N ILE A 52 7.09 -3.70 1.74
CA ILE A 52 6.32 -3.04 0.69
C ILE A 52 5.25 -2.21 1.39
N VAL A 53 5.21 -0.92 1.13
CA VAL A 53 4.12 -0.04 1.59
C VAL A 53 3.12 0.07 0.45
N MET A 54 1.85 -0.23 0.71
CA MET A 54 0.77 -0.10 -0.26
C MET A 54 -0.25 0.94 0.22
N SER A 55 -0.54 1.94 -0.63
CA SER A 55 -1.58 2.93 -0.34
C SER A 55 -2.97 2.34 -0.59
N ILE A 56 -3.85 2.48 0.40
CA ILE A 56 -5.23 2.01 0.40
C ILE A 56 -6.16 3.22 0.33
N GLY A 57 -6.82 3.38 -0.82
CA GLY A 57 -7.89 4.36 -1.00
C GLY A 57 -9.29 3.73 -1.02
N THR A 58 -9.38 2.44 -1.34
CA THR A 58 -10.65 1.75 -1.66
C THR A 58 -10.67 0.34 -1.05
N LYS A 59 -11.87 -0.27 -0.98
CA LYS A 59 -12.02 -1.68 -0.60
C LYS A 59 -11.33 -2.64 -1.58
N ASN A 60 -11.28 -2.29 -2.87
CA ASN A 60 -10.53 -3.04 -3.87
C ASN A 60 -9.01 -3.10 -3.55
N HIS A 61 -8.44 -1.99 -3.06
CA HIS A 61 -7.04 -1.95 -2.62
C HIS A 61 -6.79 -2.80 -1.38
N GLU A 62 -7.72 -2.84 -0.41
CA GLU A 62 -7.62 -3.69 0.77
C GLU A 62 -7.57 -5.19 0.38
N LEU A 63 -8.44 -5.62 -0.54
CA LEU A 63 -8.37 -6.96 -1.14
C LEU A 63 -7.05 -7.19 -1.87
N GLY A 64 -6.57 -6.19 -2.61
CA GLY A 64 -5.29 -6.21 -3.30
C GLY A 64 -4.10 -6.40 -2.36
N ALA A 65 -4.06 -5.68 -1.24
CA ALA A 65 -3.01 -5.80 -0.24
C ALA A 65 -2.98 -7.19 0.41
N ALA A 66 -4.16 -7.72 0.74
CA ALA A 66 -4.29 -9.07 1.29
C ALA A 66 -3.84 -10.14 0.29
N TRP A 67 -4.25 -10.01 -0.97
CA TRP A 67 -3.80 -10.88 -2.05
C TRP A 67 -2.28 -10.80 -2.24
N LEU A 68 -1.72 -9.58 -2.27
CA LEU A 68 -0.30 -9.35 -2.47
C LEU A 68 0.53 -9.99 -1.34
N GLN A 69 0.12 -9.81 -0.09
CA GLN A 69 0.78 -10.44 1.06
C GLN A 69 0.75 -11.97 0.95
N ARG A 70 -0.40 -12.55 0.62
CA ARG A 70 -0.54 -14.01 0.43
C ARG A 70 0.32 -14.50 -0.74
N HIS A 71 0.36 -13.76 -1.83
CA HIS A 71 1.10 -14.11 -3.04
C HIS A 71 2.62 -14.09 -2.82
N LEU A 72 3.12 -13.09 -2.09
CA LEU A 72 4.54 -12.94 -1.83
C LEU A 72 5.04 -13.89 -0.72
N GLY A 73 4.15 -14.26 0.20
CA GLY A 73 4.44 -15.09 1.37
C GLY A 73 5.47 -14.41 2.28
N ASP A 74 6.22 -15.22 3.04
CA ASP A 74 7.16 -14.72 4.05
C ASP A 74 8.42 -14.03 3.46
N ARG A 75 8.53 -13.99 2.13
CA ARG A 75 9.63 -13.29 1.45
C ARG A 75 9.51 -11.77 1.56
N TYR A 76 8.28 -11.26 1.68
CA TYR A 76 7.99 -9.84 1.76
C TYR A 76 6.90 -9.55 2.81
N ARG A 77 6.92 -8.33 3.35
CA ARG A 77 5.92 -7.82 4.28
C ARG A 77 5.21 -6.64 3.64
N VAL A 78 3.89 -6.73 3.49
CA VAL A 78 3.04 -5.69 2.94
C VAL A 78 2.45 -4.88 4.10
N HIS A 79 2.73 -3.59 4.09
CA HIS A 79 2.24 -2.60 5.05
C HIS A 79 1.18 -1.76 4.34
N ALA A 80 -0.08 -2.04 4.66
CA ALA A 80 -1.21 -1.31 4.11
C ALA A 80 -1.41 0.00 4.90
N ILE A 81 -1.47 1.14 4.21
CA ILE A 81 -1.64 2.46 4.81
C ILE A 81 -2.68 3.26 4.05
N ARG A 82 -3.44 4.14 4.69
CA ARG A 82 -4.30 5.10 4.00
C ARG A 82 -3.52 6.39 3.75
N LEU A 83 -3.25 6.71 2.49
CA LEU A 83 -2.50 7.90 2.11
C LEU A 83 -3.12 8.64 0.93
N CYS A 84 -3.45 7.91 -0.14
CA CYS A 84 -4.05 8.44 -1.36
C CYS A 84 -4.91 7.37 -2.07
N ASP A 85 -5.84 7.81 -2.92
CA ASP A 85 -6.56 6.96 -3.88
C ASP A 85 -5.76 6.68 -5.16
N GLY A 86 -4.89 7.61 -5.55
CA GLY A 86 -4.02 7.49 -6.71
C GLY A 86 -2.70 6.74 -6.44
N HIS A 87 -1.75 6.94 -7.34
CA HIS A 87 -0.43 6.32 -7.24
C HIS A 87 0.39 6.91 -6.09
N ILE A 88 1.06 6.05 -5.33
CA ILE A 88 1.79 6.44 -4.11
C ILE A 88 3.08 7.22 -4.44
N ASP A 89 3.64 7.00 -5.63
CA ASP A 89 4.85 7.65 -6.13
C ASP A 89 4.66 9.13 -6.48
N GLY A 90 3.41 9.59 -6.63
CA GLY A 90 3.06 11.02 -6.65
C GLY A 90 3.16 11.71 -5.29
N HIS A 91 3.19 10.94 -4.20
CA HIS A 91 3.21 11.45 -2.83
C HIS A 91 4.53 11.17 -2.11
N LEU A 92 5.11 9.98 -2.30
CA LEU A 92 6.32 9.55 -1.62
C LEU A 92 7.29 8.96 -2.64
N VAL A 93 8.49 9.54 -2.71
CA VAL A 93 9.54 9.04 -3.60
C VAL A 93 10.77 8.62 -2.78
N PRO A 94 11.14 7.33 -2.77
CA PRO A 94 12.37 6.88 -2.15
C PRO A 94 13.60 7.40 -2.90
N LEU A 95 14.43 8.22 -2.25
CA LEU A 95 15.63 8.79 -2.88
C LEU A 95 16.92 8.01 -2.54
N ALA A 96 17.07 7.64 -1.27
CA ALA A 96 18.21 6.88 -0.74
C ALA A 96 17.78 6.24 0.59
N PRO A 97 18.46 5.21 1.13
CA PRO A 97 18.11 4.62 2.43
C PRO A 97 17.96 5.68 3.55
N GLY A 98 16.78 5.73 4.18
CA GLY A 98 16.45 6.74 5.20
C GLY A 98 16.12 8.15 4.67
N LYS A 99 16.00 8.32 3.34
CA LYS A 99 15.62 9.58 2.68
C LYS A 99 14.43 9.36 1.75
N LEU A 100 13.31 10.00 2.06
CA LEU A 100 12.11 10.08 1.24
C LEU A 100 11.93 11.53 0.79
N LEU A 101 11.50 11.72 -0.45
CA LEU A 101 10.85 12.95 -0.86
C LEU A 101 9.36 12.84 -0.52
N ASP A 102 8.86 13.86 0.14
CA ASP A 102 7.45 14.00 0.49
C ASP A 102 6.82 15.09 -0.38
N GLY A 103 5.84 14.70 -1.20
CA GLY A 103 4.94 15.63 -1.87
C GLY A 103 3.95 16.14 -0.84
N SER A 104 4.01 17.44 -0.54
CA SER A 104 3.44 18.24 0.56
C SER A 104 1.93 18.13 0.89
N ILE A 105 1.28 17.03 0.53
CA ILE A 105 -0.12 16.65 0.83
C ILE A 105 -0.17 15.33 1.63
N SER A 106 0.96 14.67 1.92
CA SER A 106 0.95 13.45 2.73
C SER A 106 0.63 13.76 4.21
N ARG A 107 -0.18 12.90 4.85
CA ARG A 107 -0.39 12.98 6.30
C ARG A 107 0.90 12.55 7.03
N GLU A 108 1.20 13.22 8.13
CA GLU A 108 2.41 13.03 8.92
C GLU A 108 2.57 11.59 9.46
N ASP A 109 1.46 10.90 9.71
CA ASP A 109 1.39 9.50 10.14
C ASP A 109 1.89 8.52 9.05
N ALA A 110 1.44 8.70 7.81
CA ALA A 110 1.85 7.91 6.65
C ALA A 110 3.32 8.13 6.29
N TYR A 111 3.80 9.38 6.34
CA TYR A 111 5.22 9.70 6.18
C TYR A 111 6.05 9.06 7.31
N THR A 112 5.59 9.11 8.55
CA THR A 112 6.31 8.53 9.70
C THR A 112 6.47 7.02 9.55
N LEU A 113 5.40 6.30 9.22
CA LEU A 113 5.45 4.85 9.00
C LEU A 113 6.34 4.48 7.81
N ALA A 114 6.21 5.17 6.68
CA ALA A 114 7.07 4.95 5.52
C ALA A 114 8.55 5.20 5.86
N ASN A 115 8.85 6.24 6.64
CA ASN A 115 10.20 6.51 7.10
C ASN A 115 10.71 5.49 8.11
N GLU A 116 9.89 4.99 9.02
CA GLU A 116 10.31 3.95 9.96
C GLU A 116 10.67 2.65 9.24
N ILE A 117 9.82 2.23 8.30
CA ILE A 117 10.08 1.08 7.43
C ILE A 117 11.38 1.29 6.64
N HIS A 118 11.56 2.48 6.07
CA HIS A 118 12.76 2.83 5.31
C HIS A 118 14.03 2.93 6.17
N LYS A 119 13.92 3.40 7.42
CA LYS A 119 15.02 3.42 8.40
C LYS A 119 15.42 1.99 8.79
N LYS A 120 14.47 1.07 8.95
CA LYS A 120 14.76 -0.36 9.21
C LYS A 120 15.55 -1.00 8.06
N TYR A 121 15.25 -0.63 6.81
CA TYR A 121 16.01 -1.08 5.64
C TYR A 121 17.52 -0.70 5.71
N ARG A 122 17.88 0.44 6.32
CA ARG A 122 19.28 0.85 6.56
C ARG A 122 20.03 -0.11 7.49
N ALA A 123 19.40 -0.57 8.57
CA ALA A 123 20.04 -1.43 9.57
C ALA A 123 20.49 -2.78 8.95
N THR A 124 19.68 -3.35 8.08
CA THR A 124 19.95 -4.64 7.39
C THR A 124 21.01 -4.55 6.29
N ARG A 125 21.26 -3.38 5.71
CA ARG A 125 22.26 -3.23 4.62
C ARG A 125 23.68 -2.94 5.15
N THR A 126 23.80 -2.51 6.39
CA THR A 126 25.10 -2.17 7.00
C THR A 126 25.83 -3.40 7.57
N THR A 127 25.12 -4.53 7.71
CA THR A 127 25.63 -5.84 8.16
C THR A 127 26.10 -6.75 7.04
N LEU A 128 26.03 -6.31 5.77
CA LEU A 128 26.45 -7.06 4.58
C LEU A 128 27.72 -6.45 3.94
N LYS A 129 28.70 -6.09 4.76
CA LYS A 129 30.07 -5.79 4.33
C LYS A 129 31.05 -6.69 5.06
#